data_AF-A0A9X6VBT0-F1
#
_entry.id   AF-A0A9X6VBT0-F1
#
_cell.length_a   1.000
_cell.length_b   1.000
_cell.length_c   1.000
_cell.angle_alpha   90.00
_cell.angle_beta   90.00
_cell.angle_gamma   90.00
#
_symmetry.space_group_name_H-M   'P 1'
#
loop_
_entity.id
_entity.type
_entity.pdbx_description
1 polymer ?
#
loop_
_entity_poly.entity_id
_entity_poly.type
_entity_poly.pdbx_seq_one_letter_code
_entity_poly.pdbx_strand_id
1 'polypeptide(L)'
;MARETNPLQIIRFDGRDCFMEVLNTGFDIGKVYMNFITYDQNKKAGERYTAKIPIYMDIDKFLVLSADIMSGKIHKLAENEKAKGAKYPGKIFDDMGGTPAESLKQRGKEREDGMSESRVLKLLPGSKLPFLFQAELGKGEKNEKGLIVPRYGTNPEQLVRIPMQGDDLKRFALVVKTHIDAYITAKYSNEQSEKTLKELKETSKKLEELITKLTKTDTGNSKK
;
A
#
# COMPACT_ATOMS: atom_id res chain seq x y z
N MET A 1 -1.38 -2.77 29.14
CA MET A 1 -0.40 -3.42 28.26
C MET A 1 -0.04 -2.43 27.16
N ALA A 2 1.23 -2.01 27.07
CA ALA A 2 1.68 -1.23 25.92
C ALA A 2 1.41 -2.08 24.66
N ARG A 3 0.70 -1.53 23.67
CA ARG A 3 0.57 -2.20 22.36
C ARG A 3 1.99 -2.41 21.86
N GLU A 4 2.42 -3.65 21.63
CA GLU A 4 3.62 -3.90 20.83
C GLU A 4 3.44 -3.16 19.51
N THR A 5 4.23 -2.12 19.30
CA THR A 5 4.12 -1.27 18.12
C THR A 5 4.73 -2.02 16.95
N ASN A 6 3.89 -2.46 16.01
CA ASN A 6 4.39 -2.98 14.74
C ASN A 6 5.17 -1.85 14.03
N PRO A 7 6.50 -1.95 13.88
CA PRO A 7 7.32 -0.87 13.34
C PRO A 7 7.03 -0.56 11.87
N LEU A 8 6.35 -1.48 11.18
CA LEU A 8 5.94 -1.32 9.78
C LEU A 8 4.61 -0.57 9.65
N GLN A 9 3.84 -0.45 10.73
CA GLN A 9 2.52 0.18 10.73
C GLN A 9 2.67 1.71 10.74
N ILE A 10 2.15 2.36 9.70
CA ILE A 10 2.09 3.82 9.59
C ILE A 10 0.94 4.35 10.43
N ILE A 11 -0.25 3.79 10.24
CA ILE A 11 -1.47 4.23 10.91
C ILE A 11 -2.51 3.11 10.94
N ARG A 12 -3.37 3.12 11.96
CA ARG A 12 -4.47 2.16 12.12
C ARG A 12 -5.77 2.87 12.51
N PHE A 13 -6.87 2.35 12.01
CA PHE A 13 -8.24 2.76 12.30
C PHE A 13 -9.04 1.54 12.74
N ASP A 14 -9.59 1.60 13.94
CA ASP A 14 -10.33 0.51 14.56
C ASP A 14 -11.85 0.73 14.38
N GLY A 15 -12.55 -0.34 14.01
CA GLY A 15 -14.01 -0.43 14.06
C GLY A 15 -14.44 -1.49 15.08
N ARG A 16 -15.74 -1.77 15.13
CA ARG A 16 -16.23 -2.91 15.92
C ARG A 16 -15.81 -4.21 15.23
N ASP A 17 -15.01 -5.02 15.93
CA ASP A 17 -14.54 -6.34 15.46
C ASP A 17 -13.82 -6.30 14.10
N CYS A 18 -13.25 -5.15 13.75
CA CYS A 18 -12.51 -4.95 12.51
C CYS A 18 -11.52 -3.80 12.65
N PHE A 19 -10.52 -3.75 11.76
CA PHE A 19 -9.63 -2.61 11.63
C PHE A 19 -9.09 -2.50 10.19
N MET A 20 -8.62 -1.30 9.85
CA MET A 20 -7.74 -1.07 8.71
C MET A 20 -6.41 -0.54 9.22
N GLU A 21 -5.31 -1.09 8.71
CA GLU A 21 -3.97 -0.56 8.92
C GLU A 21 -3.30 -0.24 7.58
N VAL A 22 -2.44 0.78 7.59
CA VAL A 22 -1.55 1.10 6.47
C VAL A 22 -0.13 0.71 6.88
N LEU A 23 0.56 -0.01 6.00
CA LEU A 23 1.89 -0.53 6.24
C LEU A 23 2.87 0.07 5.23
N ASN A 24 4.10 0.36 5.66
CA ASN A 24 5.14 0.93 4.78
C ASN A 24 5.71 -0.08 3.77
N THR A 25 5.41 -1.38 3.93
CA THR A 25 5.92 -2.47 3.08
C THR A 25 5.35 -2.50 1.66
N GLY A 26 4.49 -1.56 1.29
CA GLY A 26 4.06 -1.40 -0.10
C GLY A 26 4.93 -0.43 -0.90
N PHE A 27 5.68 0.46 -0.22
CA PHE A 27 6.31 1.60 -0.87
C PHE A 27 7.44 1.20 -1.83
N ASP A 28 8.18 0.15 -1.49
CA ASP A 28 9.25 -0.43 -2.31
C ASP A 28 8.76 -0.93 -3.67
N ILE A 29 7.52 -1.42 -3.73
CA ILE A 29 6.84 -1.82 -4.98
C ILE A 29 5.96 -0.72 -5.56
N GLY A 30 6.09 0.53 -5.11
CA GLY A 30 5.36 1.68 -5.62
C GLY A 30 3.88 1.74 -5.22
N LYS A 31 3.50 1.07 -4.13
CA LYS A 31 2.10 0.94 -3.69
C LYS A 31 1.88 1.46 -2.27
N VAL A 32 0.69 1.98 -2.00
CA VAL A 32 0.15 2.09 -0.64
C VAL A 32 -0.53 0.78 -0.28
N TYR A 33 0.03 0.07 0.71
CA TYR A 33 -0.53 -1.17 1.20
C TYR A 33 -1.45 -0.93 2.41
N MET A 34 -2.72 -1.29 2.24
CA MET A 34 -3.75 -1.22 3.28
C MET A 34 -4.28 -2.63 3.57
N ASN A 35 -4.29 -3.00 4.83
CA ASN A 35 -4.78 -4.32 5.26
C ASN A 35 -6.08 -4.14 6.04
N PHE A 36 -7.17 -4.67 5.49
CA PHE A 36 -8.49 -4.63 6.12
C PHE A 36 -8.79 -5.99 6.76
N ILE A 37 -9.07 -5.98 8.05
CA ILE A 37 -9.25 -7.19 8.85
C ILE A 37 -10.59 -7.14 9.57
N THR A 38 -11.34 -8.24 9.56
CA THR A 38 -12.35 -8.53 10.60
C THR A 38 -11.83 -9.64 11.49
N TYR A 39 -12.23 -9.62 12.75
CA TYR A 39 -11.79 -10.62 13.71
C TYR A 39 -12.91 -11.01 14.68
N ASP A 40 -12.81 -12.19 15.25
CA ASP A 40 -13.66 -12.69 16.32
C ASP A 40 -12.80 -12.95 17.56
N GLN A 41 -13.06 -12.20 18.64
CA GLN A 41 -12.30 -12.32 19.88
C GLN A 41 -12.56 -13.63 20.62
N ASN A 42 -13.68 -14.31 20.33
CA ASN A 42 -14.04 -15.58 20.93
C ASN A 42 -13.26 -16.76 20.32
N LYS A 43 -12.64 -16.56 19.15
CA LYS A 43 -11.76 -17.56 18.55
C LYS A 43 -10.39 -17.61 19.23
N LYS A 44 -9.74 -18.77 19.11
CA LYS A 44 -8.39 -19.01 19.63
C LYS A 44 -7.40 -18.00 19.05
N ALA A 45 -6.41 -17.61 19.86
CA ALA A 45 -5.31 -16.79 19.37
C ALA A 45 -4.64 -17.47 18.16
N GLY A 46 -4.39 -16.71 17.09
CA GLY A 46 -3.94 -17.24 15.78
C GLY A 46 -5.07 -17.47 14.77
N GLU A 47 -6.30 -17.70 15.22
CA GLU A 47 -7.49 -17.95 14.36
C GLU A 47 -8.54 -16.84 14.43
N ARG A 48 -8.19 -15.73 15.10
CA ARG A 48 -9.13 -14.63 15.33
C ARG A 48 -9.54 -13.92 14.05
N TYR A 49 -8.67 -13.85 13.04
CA TYR A 49 -9.02 -13.17 11.80
C TYR A 49 -10.05 -13.96 11.01
N THR A 50 -11.19 -13.34 10.74
CA THR A 50 -12.31 -13.93 9.99
C THR A 50 -12.36 -13.45 8.54
N ALA A 51 -11.77 -12.29 8.25
CA ALA A 51 -11.51 -11.81 6.89
C ALA A 51 -10.18 -11.05 6.87
N LYS A 52 -9.48 -11.13 5.74
CA LYS A 52 -8.24 -10.38 5.49
C LYS A 52 -8.17 -9.96 4.03
N ILE A 53 -8.33 -8.65 3.79
CA ILE A 53 -8.37 -8.07 2.46
C ILE A 53 -7.19 -7.10 2.29
N PRO A 54 -6.09 -7.54 1.64
CA PRO A 54 -4.95 -6.68 1.36
C PRO A 54 -5.18 -5.84 0.10
N ILE A 55 -5.31 -4.52 0.25
CA ILE A 55 -5.45 -3.57 -0.87
C ILE A 55 -4.08 -2.96 -1.20
N TYR A 56 -3.74 -2.94 -2.49
CA TYR A 56 -2.56 -2.27 -3.02
C TYR A 56 -3.00 -1.20 -4.01
N MET A 57 -2.87 0.07 -3.62
CA MET A 57 -3.15 1.23 -4.47
C MET A 57 -1.85 1.81 -4.98
N ASP A 58 -1.78 2.29 -6.22
CA ASP A 58 -0.59 3.02 -6.69
C ASP A 58 -0.34 4.29 -5.84
N ILE A 59 0.94 4.60 -5.59
CA ILE A 59 1.31 5.79 -4.80
C ILE A 59 0.76 7.07 -5.44
N ASP A 60 0.84 7.22 -6.76
CA ASP A 60 0.34 8.40 -7.48
C ASP A 60 -1.18 8.57 -7.33
N LYS A 61 -1.95 7.48 -7.48
CA LYS A 61 -3.39 7.46 -7.22
C LYS A 61 -3.71 7.83 -5.77
N PHE A 62 -2.92 7.34 -4.81
CA PHE A 62 -3.10 7.71 -3.42
C PHE A 62 -2.86 9.21 -3.20
N LEU A 63 -1.83 9.80 -3.83
CA LEU A 63 -1.56 11.23 -3.73
C LEU A 63 -2.71 12.07 -4.30
N VAL A 64 -3.35 11.63 -5.38
CA VAL A 64 -4.58 12.25 -5.91
C VAL A 64 -5.73 12.13 -4.92
N LEU A 65 -5.97 10.94 -4.36
CA LEU A 65 -7.00 10.75 -3.32
C LEU A 65 -6.73 11.64 -2.09
N SER A 66 -5.48 11.77 -1.68
CA SER A 66 -5.06 12.63 -0.57
C SER A 66 -5.40 14.09 -0.87
N ALA A 67 -5.08 14.60 -2.06
CA ALA A 67 -5.45 15.94 -2.48
C ALA A 67 -6.99 16.16 -2.55
N ASP A 68 -7.73 15.17 -3.04
CA ASP A 68 -9.20 15.22 -3.11
C ASP A 68 -9.85 15.21 -1.70
N ILE A 69 -9.26 14.51 -0.74
CA ILE A 69 -9.68 14.54 0.68
C ILE A 69 -9.40 15.92 1.27
N MET A 70 -8.18 16.43 1.11
CA MET A 70 -7.74 17.67 1.74
C MET A 70 -8.40 18.92 1.16
N SER A 71 -8.75 18.90 -0.13
CA SER A 71 -9.50 19.98 -0.79
C SER A 71 -10.98 20.06 -0.41
N GLY A 72 -11.50 19.06 0.31
CA GLY A 72 -12.93 18.97 0.62
C GLY A 72 -13.79 18.41 -0.52
N LYS A 73 -13.21 18.08 -1.68
CA LYS A 73 -13.95 17.46 -2.81
C LYS A 73 -14.65 16.18 -2.38
N ILE A 74 -13.99 15.33 -1.59
CA ILE A 74 -14.61 14.10 -1.06
C ILE A 74 -15.81 14.39 -0.15
N HIS A 75 -15.77 15.46 0.66
CA HIS A 75 -16.91 15.87 1.49
C HIS A 75 -18.10 16.28 0.60
N LYS A 76 -17.84 17.13 -0.40
CA LYS A 76 -18.87 17.57 -1.36
C LYS A 76 -19.47 16.40 -2.14
N LEU A 77 -18.65 15.44 -2.58
CA LEU A 77 -19.15 14.23 -3.25
C LEU A 77 -20.05 13.42 -2.31
N ALA A 78 -19.69 13.29 -1.03
CA ALA A 78 -20.49 12.59 -0.05
C ALA A 78 -21.85 13.26 0.21
N GLU A 79 -21.87 14.58 0.31
CA GLU A 79 -23.10 15.38 0.46
C GLU A 79 -24.00 15.24 -0.77
N ASN A 80 -23.44 15.41 -1.97
CA ASN A 80 -24.18 15.25 -3.23
C ASN A 80 -24.78 13.85 -3.37
N GLU A 81 -24.05 12.81 -2.98
CA GLU A 81 -24.51 11.43 -3.05
C GLU A 81 -25.62 11.15 -2.02
N LYS A 82 -25.50 11.69 -0.80
CA LYS A 82 -26.57 11.63 0.22
C LYS A 82 -27.83 12.39 -0.20
N ALA A 83 -27.68 13.52 -0.88
CA ALA A 83 -28.80 14.34 -1.35
C ALA A 83 -29.70 13.62 -2.38
N LYS A 84 -29.21 12.54 -3.01
CA LYS A 84 -30.03 11.69 -3.89
C LYS A 84 -31.12 10.90 -3.15
N GLY A 85 -31.10 10.87 -1.80
CA GLY A 85 -32.16 10.25 -0.99
C GLY A 85 -32.15 8.71 -1.00
N ALA A 86 -31.12 8.08 -1.59
CA ALA A 86 -31.00 6.62 -1.57
C ALA A 86 -30.74 6.12 -0.15
N LYS A 87 -31.44 5.04 0.25
CA LYS A 87 -31.24 4.37 1.56
C LYS A 87 -29.78 3.96 1.79
N TYR A 88 -29.10 3.56 0.71
CA TYR A 88 -27.68 3.24 0.70
C TYR A 88 -27.01 4.08 -0.40
N PRO A 89 -26.37 5.21 -0.03
CA PRO A 89 -25.66 6.06 -0.96
C PRO A 89 -24.59 5.29 -1.75
N GLY A 90 -24.36 5.67 -3.01
CA GLY A 90 -23.34 5.07 -3.86
C GLY A 90 -21.91 5.37 -3.39
N LYS A 91 -20.93 4.70 -4.02
CA LYS A 91 -19.51 5.01 -3.80
C LYS A 91 -19.17 6.38 -4.39
N ILE A 92 -18.33 7.12 -3.70
CA ILE A 92 -17.79 8.43 -4.15
C ILE A 92 -16.35 8.34 -4.65
N PHE A 93 -15.69 7.22 -4.37
CA PHE A 93 -14.38 6.86 -4.89
C PHE A 93 -14.24 5.32 -4.88
N ASP A 94 -13.51 4.78 -5.85
CA ASP A 94 -13.04 3.40 -5.83
C ASP A 94 -11.71 3.19 -6.56
N ASP A 95 -11.01 2.13 -6.16
CA ASP A 95 -9.83 1.61 -6.84
C ASP A 95 -9.93 0.09 -6.90
N MET A 96 -9.71 -0.45 -8.10
CA MET A 96 -9.81 -1.88 -8.40
C MET A 96 -8.43 -2.45 -8.65
N GLY A 97 -8.19 -3.63 -8.09
CA GLY A 97 -6.97 -4.40 -8.32
C GLY A 97 -7.21 -5.89 -8.11
N GLY A 98 -6.13 -6.64 -8.01
CA GLY A 98 -6.23 -8.08 -7.80
C GLY A 98 -4.96 -8.85 -8.11
N THR A 99 -5.06 -10.17 -7.99
CA THR A 99 -4.03 -11.11 -8.39
C THR A 99 -4.53 -11.92 -9.59
N PRO A 100 -3.81 -11.95 -10.74
CA PRO A 100 -4.19 -12.79 -11.87
C PRO A 100 -4.19 -14.27 -11.50
N ALA A 101 -5.07 -15.05 -12.13
CA ALA A 101 -5.18 -16.50 -11.90
C ALA A 101 -3.84 -17.23 -12.09
N GLU A 102 -3.06 -16.85 -13.10
CA GLU A 102 -1.76 -17.44 -13.40
C GLU A 102 -0.76 -17.16 -12.26
N SER A 103 -0.76 -15.94 -11.74
CA SER A 103 0.09 -15.56 -10.59
C SER A 103 -0.34 -16.25 -9.31
N LEU A 104 -1.64 -16.50 -9.11
CA LEU A 104 -2.16 -17.29 -7.98
C LEU A 104 -1.68 -18.74 -8.06
N LYS A 105 -1.78 -19.33 -9.25
CA LYS A 105 -1.31 -20.69 -9.53
C LYS A 105 0.18 -20.85 -9.27
N GLN A 106 1.01 -19.92 -9.74
CA GLN A 106 2.46 -19.92 -9.48
C GLN A 106 2.81 -19.86 -7.99
N ARG A 107 1.92 -19.29 -7.16
CA ARG A 107 2.11 -19.16 -5.70
C ARG A 107 1.47 -20.31 -4.91
N GLY A 108 0.87 -21.31 -5.56
CA GLY A 108 0.10 -22.36 -4.89
C GLY A 108 -1.13 -21.83 -4.15
N LYS A 109 -1.70 -20.71 -4.63
CA LYS A 109 -2.89 -20.04 -4.06
C LYS A 109 -4.01 -19.93 -5.08
N GLU A 110 -4.08 -20.88 -6.00
CA GLU A 110 -5.16 -20.91 -6.98
C GLU A 110 -6.52 -20.99 -6.30
N ARG A 111 -7.49 -20.31 -6.88
CA ARG A 111 -8.87 -20.39 -6.42
C ARG A 111 -9.50 -21.67 -6.95
N GLU A 112 -10.49 -22.20 -6.23
CA GLU A 112 -11.23 -23.39 -6.66
C GLU A 112 -11.91 -23.21 -8.03
N ASP A 113 -12.33 -21.98 -8.35
CA ASP A 113 -12.94 -21.63 -9.64
C ASP A 113 -11.93 -21.35 -10.77
N GLY A 114 -10.63 -21.37 -10.49
CA GLY A 114 -9.57 -21.05 -11.45
C GLY A 114 -9.53 -19.57 -11.87
N MET A 115 -10.32 -18.69 -11.24
CA MET A 115 -10.45 -17.30 -11.63
C MET A 115 -9.35 -16.42 -11.01
N SER A 116 -9.29 -15.15 -11.43
CA SER A 116 -8.45 -14.17 -10.75
C SER A 116 -9.08 -13.78 -9.42
N GLU A 117 -8.27 -13.25 -8.51
CA GLU A 117 -8.75 -12.71 -7.24
C GLU A 117 -8.86 -11.18 -7.37
N SER A 118 -10.09 -10.67 -7.40
CA SER A 118 -10.36 -9.24 -7.43
C SER A 118 -10.41 -8.68 -6.01
N ARG A 119 -9.86 -7.47 -5.87
CA ARG A 119 -9.99 -6.65 -4.68
C ARG A 119 -10.43 -5.26 -5.05
N VAL A 120 -11.37 -4.69 -4.30
CA VAL A 120 -11.91 -3.36 -4.55
C VAL A 120 -11.93 -2.58 -3.26
N LEU A 121 -11.29 -1.40 -3.28
CA LEU A 121 -11.45 -0.40 -2.23
C LEU A 121 -12.52 0.59 -2.68
N LYS A 122 -13.45 0.91 -1.78
CA LYS A 122 -14.48 1.94 -1.99
C LYS A 122 -14.47 2.90 -0.82
N LEU A 123 -14.73 4.17 -1.11
CA LEU A 123 -15.14 5.16 -0.13
C LEU A 123 -16.60 5.50 -0.39
N LEU A 124 -17.42 5.41 0.64
CA LEU A 124 -18.85 5.69 0.58
C LEU A 124 -19.23 6.74 1.63
N PRO A 125 -20.34 7.47 1.42
CA PRO A 125 -20.98 8.22 2.48
C PRO A 125 -21.48 7.25 3.55
N GLY A 126 -21.09 7.45 4.80
CA GLY A 126 -21.51 6.59 5.91
C GLY A 126 -22.87 6.99 6.49
N SER A 127 -23.56 6.02 7.09
CA SER A 127 -24.86 6.21 7.75
C SER A 127 -24.73 6.63 9.22
N LYS A 128 -23.70 6.14 9.92
CA LYS A 128 -23.41 6.47 11.33
C LYS A 128 -22.31 7.50 11.46
N LEU A 129 -21.18 7.26 10.79
CA LEU A 129 -20.09 8.23 10.64
C LEU A 129 -20.14 8.85 9.23
N PRO A 130 -19.56 10.03 9.01
CA PRO A 130 -19.63 10.72 7.73
C PRO A 130 -19.15 9.88 6.54
N PHE A 131 -18.13 9.04 6.75
CA PHE A 131 -17.50 8.23 5.70
C PHE A 131 -17.42 6.75 6.08
N LEU A 132 -17.31 5.90 5.06
CA LEU A 132 -17.18 4.46 5.18
C LEU A 132 -16.16 3.96 4.15
N PHE A 133 -15.01 3.48 4.62
CA PHE A 133 -14.17 2.64 3.77
C PHE A 133 -14.76 1.25 3.70
N GLN A 134 -14.76 0.68 2.50
CA GLN A 134 -15.23 -0.67 2.24
C GLN A 134 -14.21 -1.38 1.36
N ALA A 135 -13.66 -2.49 1.87
CA ALA A 135 -12.79 -3.37 1.11
C ALA A 135 -13.56 -4.64 0.77
N GLU A 136 -13.50 -5.05 -0.49
CA GLU A 136 -14.15 -6.23 -1.04
C GLU A 136 -13.12 -7.16 -1.64
N LEU A 137 -13.33 -8.46 -1.49
CA LEU A 137 -12.52 -9.51 -2.12
C LEU A 137 -13.44 -10.58 -2.69
N GLY A 138 -13.13 -11.07 -3.88
CA GLY A 138 -13.78 -12.25 -4.46
C GLY A 138 -13.28 -12.55 -5.86
N LYS A 139 -13.98 -13.43 -6.59
CA LYS A 139 -13.63 -13.75 -7.98
C LYS A 139 -13.59 -12.52 -8.90
N GLY A 140 -12.63 -12.54 -9.80
CA GLY A 140 -12.45 -11.53 -10.84
C GLY A 140 -11.98 -12.12 -12.15
N GLU A 141 -12.09 -11.30 -13.19
CA GLU A 141 -11.62 -11.62 -14.54
C GLU A 141 -10.68 -10.52 -15.01
N LYS A 142 -9.66 -10.91 -15.77
CA LYS A 142 -8.81 -9.97 -16.48
C LYS A 142 -9.59 -9.44 -17.69
N ASN A 143 -9.76 -8.13 -17.80
CA ASN A 143 -10.33 -7.51 -18.99
C ASN A 143 -9.27 -7.37 -20.09
N GLU A 144 -9.69 -6.90 -21.28
CA GLU A 144 -8.81 -6.70 -22.44
C GLU A 144 -7.60 -5.79 -22.15
N LYS A 145 -7.74 -4.85 -21.21
CA LYS A 145 -6.68 -3.91 -20.81
C LYS A 145 -5.78 -4.47 -19.70
N GLY A 146 -5.99 -5.72 -19.30
CA GLY A 146 -5.22 -6.39 -18.26
C GLY A 146 -5.62 -6.05 -16.83
N LEU A 147 -6.70 -5.27 -16.62
CA LEU A 147 -7.23 -4.95 -15.30
C LEU A 147 -8.10 -6.11 -14.79
N ILE A 148 -7.94 -6.47 -13.52
CA ILE A 148 -8.80 -7.45 -12.86
C ILE A 148 -10.08 -6.76 -12.39
N VAL A 149 -11.20 -7.17 -12.97
CA VAL A 149 -12.52 -6.63 -12.65
C VAL A 149 -13.33 -7.64 -11.84
N PRO A 150 -14.11 -7.20 -10.85
CA PRO A 150 -14.89 -8.09 -10.00
C PRO A 150 -15.99 -8.82 -10.78
N ARG A 151 -16.25 -10.08 -10.40
CA ARG A 151 -17.31 -10.95 -10.96
C ARG A 151 -18.27 -11.47 -9.90
N TYR A 152 -18.43 -10.72 -8.82
CA TYR A 152 -19.31 -11.07 -7.69
C TYR A 152 -20.49 -10.10 -7.51
N GLY A 153 -20.70 -9.15 -8.43
CA GLY A 153 -21.79 -8.19 -8.35
C GLY A 153 -21.76 -7.41 -7.04
N THR A 154 -22.83 -7.54 -6.23
CA THR A 154 -22.95 -6.91 -4.90
C THR A 154 -22.57 -7.83 -3.74
N ASN A 155 -22.17 -9.07 -4.01
CA ASN A 155 -21.97 -10.13 -3.03
C ASN A 155 -20.53 -10.65 -3.04
N PRO A 156 -19.54 -9.85 -2.59
CA PRO A 156 -18.16 -10.30 -2.48
C PRO A 156 -18.02 -11.46 -1.47
N GLU A 157 -16.99 -12.27 -1.64
CA GLU A 157 -16.67 -13.40 -0.74
C GLU A 157 -16.21 -12.90 0.64
N GLN A 158 -15.46 -11.81 0.66
CA GLN A 158 -15.11 -11.11 1.90
C GLN A 158 -15.39 -9.62 1.77
N LEU A 159 -15.79 -9.04 2.89
CA LEU A 159 -16.18 -7.65 3.00
C LEU A 159 -15.78 -7.11 4.36
N VAL A 160 -15.02 -6.02 4.36
CA VAL A 160 -14.63 -5.31 5.59
C VAL A 160 -15.03 -3.84 5.44
N ARG A 161 -15.62 -3.28 6.50
CA ARG A 161 -16.13 -1.89 6.51
C ARG A 161 -15.58 -1.13 7.70
N ILE A 162 -14.88 -0.03 7.44
CA ILE A 162 -14.31 0.85 8.46
C ILE A 162 -15.02 2.20 8.42
N PRO A 163 -15.90 2.49 9.38
CA PRO A 163 -16.53 3.81 9.48
C PRO A 163 -15.49 4.83 9.95
N MET A 164 -15.54 6.04 9.39
CA MET A 164 -14.50 7.07 9.60
C MET A 164 -15.15 8.44 9.86
N GLN A 165 -14.61 9.18 10.83
CA GLN A 165 -14.89 10.61 10.96
C GLN A 165 -14.20 11.41 9.85
N GLY A 166 -14.62 12.66 9.63
CA GLY A 166 -13.97 13.56 8.68
C GLY A 166 -12.49 13.79 9.01
N ASP A 167 -12.16 13.96 10.29
CA ASP A 167 -10.77 14.13 10.71
C ASP A 167 -9.96 12.84 10.66
N ASP A 168 -10.58 11.66 10.86
CA ASP A 168 -9.90 10.39 10.63
C ASP A 168 -9.50 10.22 9.16
N LEU A 169 -10.38 10.66 8.24
CA LEU A 169 -10.11 10.61 6.81
C LEU A 169 -8.98 11.57 6.41
N LYS A 170 -8.94 12.78 6.98
CA LYS A 170 -7.81 13.70 6.82
C LYS A 170 -6.53 13.12 7.41
N ARG A 171 -6.61 12.48 8.58
CA ARG A 171 -5.46 11.82 9.23
C ARG A 171 -4.90 10.71 8.35
N PHE A 172 -5.77 9.90 7.74
CA PHE A 172 -5.37 8.90 6.75
C PHE A 172 -4.64 9.53 5.56
N ALA A 173 -5.21 10.57 4.95
CA ALA A 173 -4.64 11.25 3.80
C ALA A 173 -3.26 11.88 4.10
N LEU A 174 -3.18 12.61 5.21
CA LEU A 174 -2.01 13.41 5.57
C LEU A 174 -0.86 12.54 6.08
N VAL A 175 -1.12 11.62 7.01
CA VAL A 175 -0.06 10.78 7.59
C VAL A 175 0.57 9.89 6.53
N VAL A 176 -0.24 9.20 5.72
CA VAL A 176 0.29 8.33 4.67
C VAL A 176 1.06 9.14 3.62
N LYS A 177 0.56 10.34 3.23
CA LYS A 177 1.30 11.24 2.34
C LYS A 177 2.66 11.64 2.92
N THR A 178 2.73 12.05 4.18
CA THR A 178 3.99 12.41 4.85
C THR A 178 4.99 11.26 4.84
N HIS A 179 4.52 10.03 5.07
CA HIS A 179 5.37 8.84 5.00
C HIS A 179 5.85 8.52 3.58
N ILE A 180 5.01 8.74 2.56
CA ILE A 180 5.40 8.63 1.14
C ILE A 180 6.48 9.67 0.81
N ASP A 181 6.28 10.93 1.18
CA ASP A 181 7.23 12.02 0.92
C ASP A 181 8.60 11.72 1.57
N ALA A 182 8.58 11.25 2.82
CA ALA A 182 9.78 10.83 3.54
C ALA A 182 10.48 9.64 2.86
N TYR A 183 9.72 8.63 2.44
CA TYR A 183 10.24 7.46 1.74
C TYR A 183 10.92 7.83 0.40
N ILE A 184 10.25 8.64 -0.43
CA ILE A 184 10.78 9.07 -1.73
C ILE A 184 12.05 9.90 -1.55
N THR A 185 12.04 10.83 -0.59
CA THR A 185 13.21 11.68 -0.27
C THR A 185 14.40 10.82 0.17
N ALA A 186 14.16 9.86 1.08
CA ALA A 186 15.19 8.95 1.55
C ALA A 186 15.71 8.06 0.43
N LYS A 187 14.82 7.55 -0.45
CA LYS A 187 15.20 6.72 -1.59
C LYS A 187 16.16 7.44 -2.53
N TYR A 188 15.82 8.64 -2.99
CA TYR A 188 16.70 9.40 -3.88
C TYR A 188 18.03 9.79 -3.22
N SER A 189 17.99 10.14 -1.92
CA SER A 189 19.20 10.46 -1.16
C SER A 189 20.14 9.25 -1.03
N ASN A 190 19.58 8.06 -0.80
CA ASN A 190 20.34 6.82 -0.69
C ASN A 190 20.91 6.38 -2.03
N GLU A 191 20.13 6.43 -3.12
CA GLU A 191 20.60 6.12 -4.48
C GLU A 191 21.80 6.99 -4.88
N GLN A 192 21.74 8.29 -4.56
CA GLN A 192 22.87 9.21 -4.79
C GLN A 192 24.08 8.87 -3.92
N SER A 193 23.85 8.50 -2.66
CA SER A 193 24.92 8.09 -1.73
C SER A 193 25.60 6.81 -2.19
N GLU A 194 24.84 5.82 -2.64
CA GLU A 194 25.35 4.55 -3.19
C GLU A 194 26.20 4.78 -4.44
N LYS A 195 25.75 5.65 -5.35
CA LYS A 195 26.55 6.05 -6.52
C LYS A 195 27.87 6.68 -6.11
N THR A 196 27.85 7.60 -5.15
CA THR A 196 29.06 8.27 -4.64
C THR A 196 30.02 7.27 -3.99
N LEU A 197 29.50 6.32 -3.19
CA LEU A 197 30.30 5.26 -2.59
C LEU A 197 30.96 4.35 -3.63
N LYS A 198 30.27 4.07 -4.73
CA LYS A 198 30.83 3.28 -5.84
C LYS A 198 31.99 4.02 -6.53
N GLU A 199 31.81 5.30 -6.83
CA GLU A 199 32.85 6.15 -7.44
C GLU A 199 34.09 6.28 -6.54
N LEU A 200 33.89 6.44 -5.23
CA LEU A 200 34.98 6.47 -4.24
C LEU A 200 35.75 5.15 -4.19
N LYS A 201 35.05 4.01 -4.20
CA LYS A 201 35.69 2.68 -4.23
C LYS A 201 36.52 2.47 -5.50
N GLU A 202 35.99 2.87 -6.65
CA GLU A 202 36.71 2.79 -7.93
C GLU A 202 37.94 3.70 -7.95
N THR A 203 37.84 4.90 -7.38
CA THR A 203 38.95 5.85 -7.26
C THR A 203 40.03 5.33 -6.31
N SER A 204 39.66 4.79 -5.15
CA SER A 204 40.59 4.17 -4.19
C SER A 204 41.38 3.05 -4.85
N LYS A 205 40.70 2.16 -5.58
CA LYS A 205 41.34 1.05 -6.29
C LYS A 205 42.38 1.54 -7.32
N LYS A 206 42.03 2.55 -8.11
CA LYS A 206 42.97 3.15 -9.09
C LYS A 206 44.19 3.76 -8.40
N LEU A 207 43.99 4.40 -7.26
CA LEU A 207 45.09 5.00 -6.48
C LEU A 207 46.03 3.91 -5.93
N GLU A 208 45.48 2.84 -5.37
CA GLU A 208 46.26 1.67 -4.90
C GLU A 208 47.07 1.03 -6.02
N GLU A 209 46.50 0.88 -7.21
CA GLU A 209 47.20 0.39 -8.40
C GLU A 209 48.36 1.31 -8.82
N LEU A 210 48.16 2.63 -8.78
CA LEU A 210 49.20 3.62 -9.09
C LEU A 210 50.35 3.58 -8.06
N ILE A 211 50.02 3.53 -6.77
CA ILE A 211 51.02 3.42 -5.69
C ILE A 211 51.84 2.13 -5.85
N THR A 212 51.18 1.02 -6.17
CA THR A 212 51.85 -0.27 -6.43
C THR A 212 52.80 -0.21 -7.64
N LYS A 213 52.44 0.53 -8.70
CA LYS A 213 53.32 0.73 -9.86
C LYS A 213 54.55 1.56 -9.50
N LEU A 214 54.37 2.67 -8.80
CA LEU A 214 55.45 3.59 -8.40
C LEU A 214 56.48 2.91 -7.49
N THR A 215 56.01 2.16 -6.49
CA THR A 215 56.89 1.43 -5.55
C THR A 215 57.69 0.28 -6.19
N LYS A 216 57.23 -0.27 -7.31
CA LYS A 216 57.98 -1.29 -8.08
C LYS A 216 59.06 -0.70 -8.98
N THR A 217 58.91 0.55 -9.42
CA THR A 217 59.92 1.24 -10.26
C THR A 217 61.16 1.69 -9.47
N ASP A 218 61.02 2.03 -8.19
CA ASP A 218 62.15 2.49 -7.37
C ASP A 218 63.14 1.39 -6.96
N THR A 219 62.73 0.12 -6.95
CA THR A 219 63.62 -1.01 -6.61
C THR A 219 64.52 -1.47 -7.78
N GLY A 220 64.34 -0.90 -8.98
CA GLY A 220 65.09 -1.25 -10.18
C GLY A 220 66.39 -0.48 -10.42
N ASN A 221 66.65 0.60 -9.68
CA ASN A 221 67.73 1.54 -10.01
C ASN A 221 68.94 1.54 -9.06
N SER A 222 69.06 0.58 -8.14
CA SER A 222 70.17 0.47 -7.18
C SER A 222 71.29 -0.50 -7.59
N LYS A 223 71.56 -0.66 -8.89
CA LYS A 223 72.73 -1.39 -9.40
C LYS A 223 73.48 -0.54 -10.42
N LYS A 224 74.28 0.40 -9.92
CA LYS A 224 75.52 0.86 -10.56
C LYS A 224 76.54 1.14 -9.48
#